data_AF-A0A5D0SPA8-F1
#
_entry.id   AF-A0A5D0SPA8-F1
#
_cell.length_a   1.000
_cell.length_b   1.000
_cell.length_c   1.000
_cell.angle_alpha   90.00
_cell.angle_beta   90.00
_cell.angle_gamma   90.00
#
_symmetry.space_group_name_H-M   'P 1'
#
loop_
_entity.id
_entity.type
_entity.pdbx_description
1 polymer ?
#
loop_
_entity_poly.entity_id
_entity_poly.type
_entity_poly.pdbx_seq_one_letter_code
_entity_poly.pdbx_strand_id
1 'polypeptide(L)'
;MALNRKQIKIIKWVARIMAIAIIAFGIPFYFGYGNPLPFINPEYSLYDNVWLTIFPLMFIGLALGWKYEKLGGYLVTIPIAAGITFSLTTIRGFGIHMIVPLIVGILYLITGYNKKQ
;
A
#
# COMPACT_ATOMS: atom_id res chain seq x y z
N MET A 1 -21.68 -3.81 -13.96
CA MET A 1 -22.74 -3.59 -12.96
C MET A 1 -22.34 -2.38 -12.11
N ALA A 2 -23.16 -1.32 -12.03
CA ALA A 2 -22.82 -0.15 -11.22
C ALA A 2 -23.00 -0.46 -9.73
N LEU A 3 -22.04 -0.05 -8.89
CA LEU A 3 -22.13 -0.22 -7.44
C LEU A 3 -23.15 0.76 -6.86
N ASN A 4 -24.01 0.28 -5.97
CA ASN A 4 -24.95 1.14 -5.25
C ASN A 4 -24.27 1.84 -4.04
N ARG A 5 -24.94 2.86 -3.49
CA ARG A 5 -24.39 3.66 -2.37
C ARG A 5 -24.06 2.82 -1.13
N LYS A 6 -24.86 1.79 -0.83
CA LYS A 6 -24.64 0.92 0.33
C LYS A 6 -23.36 0.10 0.14
N GLN A 7 -23.16 -0.47 -1.05
CA GLN A 7 -21.95 -1.22 -1.41
C GLN A 7 -20.71 -0.33 -1.32
N ILE A 8 -20.74 0.89 -1.88
CA ILE A 8 -19.63 1.84 -1.77
C ILE A 8 -19.28 2.16 -0.32
N LYS A 9 -20.29 2.36 0.53
CA LYS A 9 -20.09 2.64 1.95
C LYS A 9 -19.42 1.46 2.67
N ILE A 10 -19.81 0.22 2.36
CA ILE A 10 -19.19 -0.99 2.90
C ILE A 10 -17.73 -1.08 2.46
N ILE A 11 -17.47 -0.99 1.15
CA ILE A 11 -16.10 -1.07 0.60
C ILE A 11 -15.19 -0.02 1.25
N LYS A 12 -15.68 1.21 1.43
CA LYS A 12 -14.95 2.29 2.08
C LYS A 12 -14.54 1.96 3.51
N TRP A 13 -15.47 1.43 4.32
CA TRP A 13 -15.17 1.06 5.70
C TRP A 13 -14.24 -0.14 5.78
N VAL A 14 -14.40 -1.14 4.91
CA VAL A 14 -13.47 -2.28 4.80
C VAL A 14 -12.05 -1.79 4.51
N ALA A 15 -11.87 -0.96 3.48
CA ALA A 15 -10.56 -0.41 3.12
C ALA A 15 -9.92 0.35 4.28
N ARG A 16 -10.71 1.15 5.00
CA ARG A 16 -10.27 1.93 6.16
C ARG A 16 -9.82 1.07 7.35
N ILE A 17 -10.60 0.05 7.70
CA ILE A 17 -10.26 -0.86 8.81
C ILE A 17 -8.99 -1.65 8.46
N MET A 18 -8.91 -2.16 7.23
CA MET A 18 -7.72 -2.86 6.75
C MET A 18 -6.49 -1.94 6.75
N ALA A 19 -6.61 -0.70 6.27
CA ALA A 19 -5.52 0.27 6.29
C ALA A 19 -5.02 0.55 7.72
N ILE A 20 -5.93 0.74 8.69
CA ILE A 20 -5.55 0.92 10.10
C ILE A 20 -4.81 -0.31 10.60
N ALA A 21 -5.32 -1.52 10.34
CA ALA A 21 -4.64 -2.75 10.76
C ALA A 21 -3.23 -2.84 10.16
N ILE A 22 -3.09 -2.62 8.85
CA ILE A 22 -1.78 -2.65 8.17
C ILE A 22 -0.83 -1.61 8.75
N ILE A 23 -1.31 -0.39 9.06
CA ILE A 23 -0.47 0.65 9.68
C ILE A 23 -0.07 0.24 11.10
N ALA A 24 -1.04 -0.20 11.91
CA ALA A 24 -0.84 -0.55 13.31
C ALA A 24 0.14 -1.71 13.51
N PHE A 25 0.15 -2.70 12.61
CA PHE A 25 1.14 -3.77 12.62
C PHE A 25 2.40 -3.39 11.83
N GLY A 26 2.23 -2.86 10.61
CA GLY A 26 3.33 -2.63 9.69
C GLY A 26 4.34 -1.58 10.15
N ILE A 27 3.91 -0.51 10.81
CA ILE A 27 4.82 0.53 11.31
C ILE A 27 5.77 -0.04 12.39
N PRO A 28 5.26 -0.67 13.47
CA PRO A 28 6.14 -1.29 14.47
C PRO A 28 7.11 -2.31 13.87
N PHE A 29 6.67 -3.15 12.93
CA PHE A 29 7.55 -4.09 12.24
C PHE A 29 8.62 -3.36 11.41
N TYR A 30 8.22 -2.36 10.61
CA TYR A 30 9.14 -1.59 9.76
C TYR A 30 10.24 -0.89 10.56
N PHE A 31 9.88 -0.22 11.66
CA PHE A 31 10.85 0.43 12.54
C PHE A 31 11.62 -0.55 13.44
N GLY A 32 11.03 -1.70 13.77
CA GLY A 32 11.66 -2.76 14.55
C GLY A 32 12.92 -3.35 13.91
N TYR A 33 13.06 -3.25 12.58
CA TYR A 33 14.28 -3.61 11.85
C TYR A 33 15.41 -2.56 11.95
N GLY A 34 15.27 -1.54 12.79
CA GLY A 34 16.29 -0.50 13.00
C GLY A 34 16.13 0.73 12.12
N ASN A 35 14.90 1.05 11.72
CA ASN A 35 14.57 2.17 10.83
C ASN A 35 15.37 2.16 9.51
N PRO A 36 15.21 1.13 8.67
CA PRO A 36 15.99 0.97 7.45
C PRO A 36 15.55 1.98 6.39
N LEU A 37 16.25 3.11 6.32
CA LEU A 37 16.08 4.07 5.25
C LEU A 37 16.69 3.53 3.94
N PRO A 38 16.05 3.75 2.78
CA PRO A 38 16.62 3.33 1.51
C PRO A 38 17.93 4.07 1.25
N PHE A 39 18.91 3.37 0.66
CA PHE A 39 20.21 3.86 0.20
C PHE A 39 21.19 4.33 1.29
N ILE A 40 20.93 4.07 2.57
CA ILE A 40 21.85 4.46 3.65
C ILE A 40 22.92 3.41 3.95
N ASN A 41 22.58 2.13 3.80
CA ASN A 41 23.47 1.02 4.10
C ASN A 41 24.05 0.49 2.78
N PRO A 42 25.38 0.51 2.60
CA PRO A 42 26.01 -0.01 1.39
C PRO A 42 25.80 -1.53 1.18
N GLU A 43 25.42 -2.27 2.23
CA GLU A 43 25.10 -3.70 2.16
C GLU A 43 23.69 -3.96 1.60
N TYR A 44 22.82 -2.95 1.49
CA TYR A 44 21.50 -3.12 0.90
C TYR A 44 21.59 -3.38 -0.58
N SER A 45 21.02 -4.50 -1.00
CA SER A 45 20.87 -4.79 -2.41
C SER A 45 19.87 -3.82 -3.05
N LEU A 46 19.88 -3.73 -4.37
CA LEU A 46 18.91 -2.91 -5.12
C LEU A 46 17.46 -3.28 -4.76
N TYR A 47 17.20 -4.57 -4.55
CA TYR A 47 15.90 -5.07 -4.13
C TYR A 47 15.47 -4.55 -2.75
N ASP A 48 16.38 -4.52 -1.79
CA ASP A 48 16.09 -4.01 -0.45
C ASP A 48 15.75 -2.51 -0.55
N ASN A 49 16.56 -1.74 -1.26
CA ASN A 49 16.35 -0.31 -1.46
C ASN A 49 15.02 0.01 -2.16
N VAL A 50 14.59 -0.81 -3.13
CA VAL A 50 13.28 -0.68 -3.77
C VAL A 50 12.15 -0.85 -2.75
N TRP A 51 12.17 -1.92 -1.95
CA TRP A 51 11.13 -2.16 -0.96
C TRP A 51 11.14 -1.14 0.19
N LEU A 52 12.33 -0.74 0.64
CA LEU A 52 12.50 0.33 1.64
C LEU A 52 11.99 1.69 1.14
N THR A 53 11.97 1.93 -0.17
CA THR A 53 11.34 3.12 -0.76
C THR A 53 9.82 2.97 -0.85
N ILE A 54 9.32 1.77 -1.17
CA ILE A 54 7.89 1.50 -1.31
C ILE A 54 7.16 1.57 0.03
N PHE A 55 7.75 1.07 1.12
CA PHE A 55 7.07 1.00 2.42
C PHE A 55 6.60 2.38 2.95
N PRO A 56 7.43 3.45 2.99
CA PRO A 56 6.97 4.77 3.38
C PRO A 56 5.84 5.30 2.50
N LEU A 57 5.94 5.15 1.17
CA LEU A 57 4.90 5.59 0.23
C LEU A 57 3.59 4.85 0.47
N MET A 58 3.65 3.54 0.70
CA MET A 58 2.51 2.72 1.05
C MET A 58 1.88 3.20 2.37
N PHE A 59 2.64 3.39 3.44
CA PHE A 59 2.09 3.83 4.73
C PHE A 59 1.44 5.22 4.64
N ILE A 60 2.09 6.16 3.95
CA ILE A 60 1.54 7.49 3.68
C ILE A 60 0.25 7.36 2.87
N GLY A 61 0.24 6.53 1.82
CA GLY A 61 -0.94 6.28 1.00
C GLY A 61 -2.10 5.66 1.78
N LEU A 62 -1.81 4.70 2.67
CA LEU A 62 -2.80 4.08 3.55
C LEU A 62 -3.42 5.09 4.52
N ALA A 63 -2.61 5.97 5.09
CA ALA A 63 -3.08 7.02 5.99
C ALA A 63 -3.89 8.10 5.24
N LEU A 64 -3.37 8.62 4.12
CA LEU A 64 -4.02 9.65 3.31
C LEU A 64 -5.32 9.17 2.67
N GLY A 65 -5.39 7.89 2.32
CA GLY A 65 -6.58 7.25 1.74
C GLY A 65 -7.81 7.34 2.63
N TRP A 66 -7.66 7.63 3.92
CA TRP A 66 -8.79 7.91 4.81
C TRP A 66 -9.63 9.10 4.35
N LYS A 67 -8.98 10.19 3.92
CA LYS A 67 -9.63 11.46 3.50
C LYS A 67 -9.60 11.65 1.99
N TYR A 68 -8.50 11.27 1.35
CA TYR A 68 -8.24 11.47 -0.09
C TYR A 68 -8.13 10.11 -0.76
N GLU A 69 -9.28 9.44 -0.99
CA GLU A 69 -9.32 8.05 -1.41
C GLU A 69 -8.53 7.80 -2.72
N LYS A 70 -8.65 8.66 -3.72
CA LYS A 70 -7.90 8.52 -4.99
C LYS A 70 -6.38 8.64 -4.79
N LEU A 71 -5.95 9.67 -4.06
CA LEU A 71 -4.52 9.92 -3.82
C LEU A 71 -3.90 8.79 -3.01
N GLY A 72 -4.55 8.37 -1.92
CA GLY A 72 -4.10 7.24 -1.13
C GLY A 72 -4.07 5.93 -1.92
N GLY A 73 -5.10 5.69 -2.73
CA GLY A 73 -5.16 4.54 -3.63
C GLY A 73 -3.97 4.48 -4.60
N TYR A 74 -3.59 5.60 -5.23
CA TYR A 74 -2.43 5.65 -6.13
C TYR A 74 -1.09 5.47 -5.41
N LEU A 75 -0.91 6.14 -4.26
CA LEU A 75 0.30 6.03 -3.45
C LEU A 75 0.53 4.62 -2.89
N VAL A 76 -0.51 3.80 -2.78
CA VAL A 76 -0.39 2.39 -2.41
C VAL A 76 -0.22 1.51 -3.65
N THR A 77 -1.11 1.66 -4.63
CA THR A 77 -1.23 0.72 -5.76
C THR A 77 -0.02 0.80 -6.69
N ILE A 78 0.42 2.00 -7.08
CA ILE A 78 1.49 2.18 -8.04
C ILE A 78 2.83 1.66 -7.47
N PRO A 79 3.27 2.06 -6.26
CA PRO A 79 4.54 1.59 -5.72
C PRO A 79 4.55 0.08 -5.49
N ILE A 80 3.46 -0.51 -4.97
CA ILE A 80 3.41 -1.96 -4.76
C ILE A 80 3.40 -2.72 -6.08
N ALA A 81 2.62 -2.27 -7.07
CA ALA A 81 2.64 -2.90 -8.39
C ALA A 81 4.04 -2.86 -9.01
N ALA A 82 4.73 -1.72 -8.93
CA ALA A 82 6.11 -1.58 -9.39
C ALA A 82 7.07 -2.52 -8.63
N GLY A 83 6.96 -2.62 -7.31
CA GLY A 83 7.78 -3.52 -6.49
C GLY A 83 7.54 -5.00 -6.79
N ILE A 84 6.28 -5.40 -7.03
CA ILE A 84 5.94 -6.76 -7.44
C ILE A 84 6.53 -7.06 -8.83
N THR A 85 6.37 -6.16 -9.79
CA THR A 85 6.97 -6.32 -11.13
C THR A 85 8.50 -6.45 -11.03
N PHE A 86 9.15 -5.60 -10.24
CA PHE A 86 10.59 -5.68 -10.00
C PHE A 86 11.02 -6.98 -9.31
N SER A 87 10.22 -7.50 -8.38
CA SER A 87 10.51 -8.77 -7.70
C SER A 87 10.43 -9.95 -8.67
N LEU A 88 9.45 -9.94 -9.58
CA LEU A 88 9.30 -10.96 -10.62
C LEU A 88 10.48 -10.97 -11.61
N THR A 89 11.02 -9.81 -11.96
CA THR A 89 12.17 -9.73 -12.89
C THR A 89 13.50 -10.09 -12.25
N THR A 90 13.62 -10.00 -10.92
CA THR A 90 14.85 -10.28 -10.18
C THR A 90 14.94 -11.70 -9.62
N ILE A 91 13.94 -12.57 -9.91
CA ILE A 91 13.80 -13.95 -9.37
C ILE A 91 13.95 -13.96 -7.83
N ARG A 92 13.61 -12.84 -7.19
CA ARG A 92 13.50 -12.76 -5.73
C ARG A 92 12.06 -13.10 -5.35
N GLY A 93 11.92 -13.79 -4.23
CA GLY A 93 10.64 -14.35 -3.79
C GLY A 93 9.47 -13.38 -3.92
N PHE A 94 8.30 -13.92 -4.28
CA PHE A 94 7.09 -13.12 -4.43
C PHE A 94 6.70 -12.54 -3.07
N GLY A 95 6.66 -11.21 -2.96
CA GLY A 95 6.25 -10.49 -1.76
C GLY A 95 4.76 -10.67 -1.48
N ILE A 96 4.32 -11.90 -1.17
CA ILE A 96 2.90 -12.27 -1.06
C ILE A 96 2.14 -11.46 -0.01
N HIS A 97 2.85 -11.05 1.03
CA HIS A 97 2.34 -10.18 2.10
C HIS A 97 1.97 -8.77 1.60
N MET A 98 2.43 -8.36 0.41
CA MET A 98 2.08 -7.09 -0.23
C MET A 98 0.77 -7.14 -1.04
N ILE A 99 0.18 -8.32 -1.24
CA ILE A 99 -1.15 -8.44 -1.86
C ILE A 99 -2.21 -7.72 -0.99
N VAL A 100 -2.13 -7.86 0.33
CA VAL A 100 -3.15 -7.29 1.22
C VAL A 100 -3.16 -5.75 1.15
N PRO A 101 -2.03 -5.04 1.28
CA PRO A 101 -2.00 -3.59 1.04
C PRO A 101 -2.39 -3.20 -0.40
N LEU A 102 -2.01 -3.99 -1.41
CA LEU A 102 -2.42 -3.73 -2.81
C LEU A 102 -3.94 -3.75 -2.97
N ILE A 103 -4.62 -4.75 -2.38
CA ILE A 103 -6.09 -4.82 -2.35
C ILE A 103 -6.65 -3.54 -1.73
N VAL A 104 -6.13 -3.09 -0.59
CA VAL A 104 -6.58 -1.85 0.06
C VAL A 104 -6.42 -0.63 -0.86
N GLY A 105 -5.28 -0.52 -1.54
CA GLY A 105 -5.04 0.53 -2.54
C GLY A 105 -6.10 0.53 -3.66
N ILE A 106 -6.44 -0.65 -4.18
CA ILE A 106 -7.49 -0.82 -5.19
C ILE A 106 -8.87 -0.43 -4.62
N LEU A 107 -9.20 -0.84 -3.39
CA LEU A 107 -10.48 -0.45 -2.77
C LEU A 107 -10.59 1.07 -2.56
N TYR A 108 -9.48 1.74 -2.26
CA TYR A 108 -9.43 3.20 -2.22
C TYR A 108 -9.67 3.84 -3.59
N LEU A 109 -9.12 3.29 -4.67
CA LEU A 109 -9.43 3.77 -6.02
C LEU A 109 -10.90 3.55 -6.36
N ILE A 110 -11.44 2.35 -6.11
CA ILE A 110 -12.86 2.03 -6.36
C ILE A 110 -13.76 3.03 -5.63
N THR A 111 -13.52 3.26 -4.34
CA THR A 111 -14.32 4.20 -3.54
C THR A 111 -14.15 5.64 -3.97
N GLY A 112 -12.92 6.05 -4.33
CA GLY A 112 -12.61 7.39 -4.81
C GLY A 112 -13.26 7.74 -6.14
N TYR A 113 -13.32 6.80 -7.09
CA TYR A 113 -14.00 7.01 -8.39
C TYR A 113 -15.51 6.95 -8.32
N ASN A 114 -16.08 6.32 -7.29
CA ASN A 114 -17.53 6.20 -7.10
C ASN A 114 -18.08 7.17 -6.03
N LYS A 115 -17.25 8.07 -5.50
CA LYS A 115 -17.68 9.15 -4.61
C LYS A 115 -18.42 10.19 -5.45
N LYS A 116 -19.76 10.23 -5.34
CA LYS A 116 -20.54 11.36 -5.86
C LYS A 116 -20.09 12.62 -5.09
N GLN A 117 -19.69 13.65 -5.82
CA GLN A 117 -19.44 14.99 -5.27
C GLN A 117 -20.71 15.52 -4.60
#